data_AF-A0A438HRT4-F1
#
_entry.id   AF-A0A438HRT4-F1
#
_cell.length_a   1.000
_cell.length_b   1.000
_cell.length_c   1.000
_cell.angle_alpha   90.00
_cell.angle_beta   90.00
_cell.angle_gamma   90.00
#
_symmetry.space_group_name_H-M   'P 1'
#
loop_
_entity.id
_entity.type
_entity.pdbx_description
1 polymer ?
#
loop_
_entity_poly.entity_id
_entity_poly.type
_entity_poly.pdbx_seq_one_letter_code
_entity_poly.pdbx_strand_id
1 'polypeptide(L)' 'MDEGGWGAGAVTMVLVVAALLIFVPLGMGPVQAPSPCMLLVFPAVLIFILIFLSHASSQS' A
#
# COMPACT_ATOMS: atom_id res chain seq x y z
N MET A 1 6.20 -28.07 11.51
CA MET A 1 6.16 -27.78 10.06
C MET A 1 5.48 -26.44 9.95
N ASP A 2 6.19 -25.41 10.38
CA ASP A 2 5.72 -24.02 10.40
C ASP A 2 6.22 -23.36 9.12
N GLU A 3 5.92 -24.04 8.01
CA GLU A 3 6.28 -23.62 6.67
C GLU A 3 5.20 -22.66 6.17
N GLY A 4 5.57 -21.40 5.95
CA GLY A 4 4.82 -20.53 5.05
C GLY A 4 4.08 -19.34 5.67
N GLY A 5 4.46 -18.91 6.87
CA GLY A 5 3.90 -17.71 7.52
C GLY A 5 4.18 -16.37 6.83
N TRP A 6 4.80 -16.34 5.64
CA TRP A 6 4.68 -15.19 4.74
C TRP A 6 3.31 -15.29 4.06
N GLY A 7 2.25 -15.01 4.82
CA GLY A 7 0.88 -15.02 4.30
C GLY A 7 0.82 -14.16 3.04
N ALA A 8 0.05 -14.61 2.04
CA ALA A 8 -0.05 -13.95 0.74
C ALA A 8 -0.21 -12.43 0.89
N GLY A 9 -0.96 -12.00 1.90
CA GLY A 9 -1.09 -10.59 2.25
C GLY A 9 0.23 -9.84 2.49
N ALA A 10 1.15 -10.38 3.29
CA ALA A 10 2.43 -9.71 3.55
C ALA A 10 3.24 -9.57 2.25
N VAL A 11 3.13 -10.52 1.31
CA VAL A 11 3.75 -10.42 -0.02
C VAL A 11 3.10 -9.29 -0.80
N THR A 12 1.76 -9.22 -0.83
CA THR A 12 1.02 -8.17 -1.54
C THR A 12 1.33 -6.78 -0.98
N MET A 13 1.46 -6.63 0.34
CA MET A 13 1.74 -5.34 0.97
C MET A 13 3.15 -4.83 0.62
N VAL A 14 4.15 -5.72 0.65
CA VAL A 14 5.50 -5.39 0.21
C VAL A 14 5.54 -5.02 -1.28
N LEU A 15 4.81 -5.76 -2.13
CA LEU A 15 4.69 -5.45 -3.56
C LEU A 15 4.04 -4.09 -3.82
N VAL A 16 2.97 -3.76 -3.09
CA VAL A 16 2.28 -2.47 -3.19
C VAL A 16 3.20 -1.34 -2.75
N VAL A 17 3.89 -1.47 -1.61
CA VAL A 17 4.83 -0.45 -1.13
C VAL A 17 6.00 -0.28 -2.10
N ALA A 18 6.58 -1.37 -2.62
CA ALA A 18 7.67 -1.32 -3.59
C ALA A 18 7.23 -0.65 -4.91
N ALA A 19 6.03 -0.98 -5.42
CA ALA A 19 5.49 -0.34 -6.60
C ALA A 19 5.27 1.17 -6.38
N LEU A 20 4.69 1.57 -5.23
CA LEU A 20 4.53 2.98 -4.90
C LEU A 20 5.87 3.72 -4.84
N LEU A 21 6.86 3.17 -4.16
CA LEU A 21 8.18 3.80 -4.03
C LEU A 21 8.92 3.95 -5.36
N ILE A 22 8.66 3.08 -6.34
CA ILE A 22 9.30 3.13 -7.66
C ILE A 22 8.50 4.03 -8.61
N PHE A 23 7.20 3.79 -8.76
CA PHE A 23 6.38 4.46 -9.77
C PHE A 23 5.98 5.88 -9.40
N VAL A 24 5.83 6.20 -8.11
CA VAL A 24 5.48 7.57 -7.68
C VAL A 24 6.57 8.58 -8.06
N PRO A 25 7.86 8.39 -7.70
CA PRO A 25 8.90 9.35 -8.08
C PRO A 25 9.21 9.35 -9.58
N LEU A 26 9.04 8.22 -10.29
CA LEU A 26 9.21 8.17 -11.75
C LEU A 26 8.15 8.99 -12.51
N GLY A 27 6.95 9.15 -11.94
CA GLY A 27 5.88 9.97 -12.51
C GLY A 27 5.92 11.45 -12.06
N MET A 28 6.74 11.80 -11.06
CA MET A 28 6.86 13.17 -10.57
C MET A 28 7.74 14.01 -11.51
N GLY A 29 7.10 14.61 -12.51
CA GLY A 29 7.61 15.82 -13.19
C GLY A 29 7.73 17.01 -12.21
N PRO A 30 8.06 18.22 -12.68
CA PRO A 30 8.29 19.40 -11.83
C PRO A 30 7.20 19.50 -10.77
N VAL A 31 7.59 19.58 -9.49
CA VAL A 31 6.70 19.47 -8.32
C VAL A 31 5.63 20.57 -8.36
N GLN A 32 4.55 20.30 -9.07
CA GLN A 32 3.39 21.17 -9.25
C GLN A 32 2.44 20.94 -8.07
N ALA A 33 1.68 21.98 -7.70
CA ALA A 33 0.73 21.92 -6.59
C ALA A 33 -0.17 20.67 -6.70
N PRO A 34 -0.24 19.83 -5.65
CA PRO A 34 -0.95 18.56 -5.70
C PRO A 34 -2.42 18.80 -6.00
N SER A 35 -2.93 18.09 -7.01
CA SER A 35 -4.34 18.17 -7.39
C SER A 35 -5.22 17.62 -6.27
N PRO A 36 -6.49 18.03 -6.16
CA PRO A 36 -7.43 17.49 -5.18
C PRO A 36 -7.56 15.96 -5.23
N CYS A 37 -7.35 15.35 -6.40
CA CYS A 37 -7.32 13.88 -6.56
C CYS A 37 -6.10 13.24 -5.87
N MET A 38 -4.96 13.93 -5.82
CA MET A 38 -3.77 13.46 -5.11
C MET A 38 -3.99 13.43 -3.59
N LEU A 39 -4.83 14.33 -3.06
CA LEU A 39 -5.22 14.31 -1.65
C LEU A 39 -6.06 13.08 -1.28
N LEU A 40 -6.76 12.46 -2.24
CA LEU A 40 -7.52 11.22 -2.04
C LEU A 40 -6.63 9.97 -1.97
N VAL A 41 -5.35 10.07 -2.36
CA VAL A 41 -4.40 8.95 -2.28
C VAL A 41 -4.14 8.58 -0.82
N PHE A 42 -3.98 9.57 0.06
CA PHE A 42 -3.74 9.34 1.48
C PHE A 42 -4.88 8.55 2.18
N PRO A 43 -6.16 8.94 2.08
CA PRO A 43 -7.25 8.15 2.66
C PRO A 43 -7.42 6.80 1.96
N ALA A 44 -7.17 6.68 0.65
CA ALA A 44 -7.25 5.39 -0.05
C ALA A 44 -6.19 4.40 0.46
N VAL A 45 -4.96 4.86 0.68
CA VAL A 45 -3.88 4.04 1.26
C VAL A 45 -4.22 3.64 2.70
N LEU A 46 -4.76 4.54 3.52
CA LEU A 46 -5.21 4.22 4.87
C LEU A 46 -6.32 3.17 4.90
N ILE A 47 -7.31 3.28 3.99
CA ILE A 47 -8.39 2.29 3.86
C ILE A 47 -7.81 0.93 3.47
N PHE A 48 -6.88 0.90 2.52
CA PHE A 48 -6.21 -0.33 2.11
C PHE A 48 -5.45 -0.99 3.26
N ILE A 49 -4.68 -0.21 4.03
CA ILE A 49 -3.97 -0.68 5.21
C ILE A 49 -4.95 -1.18 6.28
N LEU A 50 -6.06 -0.48 6.50
CA LEU A 50 -7.09 -0.89 7.46
C LEU A 50 -7.73 -2.22 7.09
N ILE A 51 -8.18 -2.38 5.83
CA ILE A 51 -8.76 -3.64 5.35
C ILE A 51 -7.75 -4.77 5.48
N PHE A 52 -6.50 -4.50 5.11
CA PHE A 52 -5.41 -5.46 5.22
C PHE A 52 -5.15 -5.89 6.66
N LEU A 53 -5.06 -4.92 7.57
CA LEU A 53 -4.82 -5.16 8.99
C LEU A 53 -6.03 -5.85 9.64
N SER A 54 -7.25 -5.51 9.26
CA SER A 54 -8.46 -6.20 9.71
C SER A 54 -8.50 -7.65 9.26
N HIS A 55 -8.12 -7.93 8.01
CA HIS A 55 -8.06 -9.31 7.51
C HIS A 55 -6.95 -10.12 8.18
N ALA A 56 -5.78 -9.51 8.43
CA ALA A 56 -4.69 -10.14 9.16
C ALA A 56 -5.04 -10.39 10.64
N SER A 57 -5.70 -9.43 11.28
CA SER A 57 -6.16 -9.51 12.67
C SER A 57 -7.30 -10.53 12.84
N SER A 58 -8.19 -10.66 11.86
CA SER A 58 -9.28 -11.65 11.90
C SER A 58 -8.83 -13.09 11.63
N GLN A 59 -7.56 -13.32 11.24
CA GLN A 59 -6.97 -14.66 11.09
C GLN A 59 -6.18 -15.13 12.33
N SER A 60 -6.14 -14.35 13.41
CA SER A 60 -5.62 -14.77 14.73
C SER A 60 -6.75 -15.21 15.66
#